data_AF-A0A6V8PCE6-F1
#
_entry.id   AF-A0A6V8PCE6-F1
#
_cell.length_a   1.000
_cell.length_b   1.000
_cell.length_c   1.000
_cell.angle_alpha   90.00
_cell.angle_beta   90.00
_cell.angle_gamma   90.00
#
_symmetry.space_group_name_H-M   'P 1'
#
loop_
_entity.id
_entity.type
_entity.pdbx_description
1 polymer ?
#
loop_
_entity_poly.entity_id
_entity_poly.type
_entity_poly.pdbx_seq_one_letter_code
_entity_poly.pdbx_strand_id
1 'polypeptide(L)'
;AIYARRKEVEVMRLVGASNWFITWPFILEGIIEGVAGGAIAILLVWMTNSFLLIPVEEVIVSALHIRTLALTGSEPIQLQVFTMILVVGASIGAVGSGVALRRFLRV
;
A
#
# COMPACT_ATOMS: atom_id res chain seq x y z
N ALA A 1 13.72 8.65 13.49
CA ALA A 1 13.73 8.85 12.03
C ALA A 1 13.60 10.31 11.60
N ILE A 2 12.63 11.09 12.11
CA ILE A 2 12.36 12.47 11.61
C ILE A 2 13.50 13.48 11.86
N TYR A 3 14.26 13.36 12.96
CA TYR A 3 15.45 14.20 13.18
C TYR A 3 16.59 13.92 12.20
N ALA A 4 16.73 12.69 11.69
CA ALA A 4 17.75 12.35 10.71
C ALA A 4 17.50 13.06 9.36
N ARG A 5 16.22 13.25 9.02
CA ARG A 5 15.80 13.88 7.76
C ARG A 5 15.83 15.41 7.77
N ARG A 6 15.90 16.04 8.96
CA ARG A 6 16.07 17.51 9.06
C ARG A 6 17.34 17.97 8.36
N LYS A 7 18.45 17.25 8.52
CA LYS A 7 19.72 17.59 7.84
C LYS A 7 19.61 17.48 6.32
N GLU A 8 18.93 16.47 5.79
CA GLU A 8 18.74 16.33 4.34
C GLU A 8 17.90 17.47 3.76
N VAL A 9 16.79 17.81 4.43
CA VAL A 9 15.94 18.95 4.06
C VAL A 9 16.72 20.26 4.14
N GLU A 10 17.54 20.44 5.18
CA GLU A 10 18.39 21.61 5.37
C GLU A 10 19.43 21.74 4.25
N VAL A 11 20.12 20.66 3.90
CA VAL A 11 21.04 20.62 2.76
C VAL A 11 20.33 20.99 1.46
N MET A 12 19.13 20.45 1.20
CA MET A 12 18.34 20.80 0.02
C MET A 12 17.91 22.28 0.01
N ARG A 13 17.57 22.86 1.17
CA ARG A 13 17.29 24.30 1.29
C ARG A 13 18.54 25.15 1.06
N LEU A 14 19.72 24.72 1.51
CA LEU A 14 20.98 25.44 1.35
C LEU A 14 21.42 25.55 -0.11
N VAL A 15 21.08 24.57 -0.95
CA VAL A 15 21.28 24.65 -2.41
C VAL A 15 20.18 25.40 -3.15
N GLY A 16 19.25 26.06 -2.44
CA GLY A 16 18.19 26.88 -3.03
C GLY A 16 17.03 26.07 -3.61
N ALA A 17 16.85 24.81 -3.22
CA ALA A 17 15.75 23.99 -3.73
C ALA A 17 14.39 24.53 -3.28
N SER A 18 13.42 24.54 -4.21
CA SER A 18 12.04 24.93 -3.89
C SER A 18 11.39 23.91 -2.95
N ASN A 19 10.42 24.34 -2.15
CA ASN A 19 9.67 23.45 -1.25
C ASN A 19 9.04 22.25 -1.99
N TRP A 20 8.69 22.43 -3.26
CA TRP A 20 8.16 21.37 -4.12
C TRP A 20 9.24 20.32 -4.44
N PHE A 21 10.44 20.76 -4.82
CA PHE A 21 11.57 19.88 -5.11
C PHE A 21 11.98 19.05 -3.89
N ILE A 22 11.94 19.65 -2.71
CA ILE A 22 12.21 18.95 -1.45
C ILE A 22 11.16 17.86 -1.20
N THR A 23 9.89 18.06 -1.57
CA THR A 23 8.80 17.14 -1.21
C THR A 23 8.72 15.90 -2.11
N TRP A 24 9.08 16.02 -3.39
CA TRP A 24 9.05 14.90 -4.35
C TRP A 24 9.78 13.62 -3.93
N PRO A 25 11.05 13.65 -3.47
CA PRO A 25 11.75 12.44 -3.06
C PRO A 25 11.04 11.71 -1.93
N PHE A 26 10.45 12.44 -0.98
CA PHE A 26 9.66 11.83 0.11
C PHE A 26 8.36 11.21 -0.39
N ILE A 27 7.67 11.83 -1.34
CA ILE A 27 6.46 11.25 -1.95
C ILE A 27 6.82 9.92 -2.63
N LEU A 28 7.95 9.87 -3.35
CA LEU A 28 8.42 8.63 -3.99
C LEU A 28 8.71 7.54 -2.96
N GLU A 29 9.38 7.86 -1.86
CA GLU A 29 9.58 6.90 -0.78
C GLU A 29 8.26 6.43 -0.17
N GLY A 30 7.30 7.35 0.04
CA GLY A 30 5.97 7.00 0.52
C GLY A 30 5.21 6.07 -0.44
N ILE A 31 5.33 6.28 -1.74
CA ILE A 31 4.78 5.37 -2.76
C ILE A 31 5.43 4.00 -2.65
N ILE A 32 6.76 3.92 -2.52
CA ILE A 32 7.49 2.66 -2.39
C ILE A 32 7.07 1.91 -1.12
N GLU A 33 6.95 2.60 0.01
CA GLU A 33 6.46 2.02 1.27
C GLU A 33 4.99 1.55 1.13
N GLY A 34 4.14 2.32 0.46
CA GLY A 34 2.75 1.98 0.19
C GLY A 34 2.58 0.76 -0.71
N VAL A 35 3.39 0.66 -1.77
CA VAL A 35 3.44 -0.49 -2.67
C VAL A 35 3.98 -1.72 -1.94
N ALA A 36 5.03 -1.58 -1.13
CA ALA A 36 5.58 -2.68 -0.34
C ALA A 36 4.55 -3.21 0.66
N GLY A 37 3.83 -2.33 1.35
CA GLY A 37 2.71 -2.71 2.23
C GLY A 37 1.58 -3.40 1.47
N GLY A 38 1.22 -2.89 0.29
CA GLY A 38 0.23 -3.52 -0.60
C GLY A 38 0.65 -4.91 -1.08
N ALA A 39 1.92 -5.10 -1.42
CA ALA A 39 2.47 -6.40 -1.81
C ALA A 39 2.41 -7.41 -0.66
N ILE A 40 2.74 -6.98 0.57
CA ILE A 40 2.61 -7.82 1.78
C ILE A 40 1.13 -8.19 2.00
N ALA A 41 0.22 -7.24 1.85
CA ALA A 41 -1.22 -7.51 1.99
C ALA A 41 -1.73 -8.52 0.96
N ILE A 42 -1.30 -8.40 -0.31
CA ILE A 42 -1.63 -9.37 -1.36
C ILE A 42 -1.10 -10.77 -1.00
N LEU A 43 0.14 -10.85 -0.53
CA LEU A 43 0.75 -12.12 -0.13
C LEU A 43 -0.02 -12.76 1.02
N LEU A 44 -0.41 -11.99 2.04
CA LEU A 44 -1.25 -12.47 3.15
C LEU A 44 -2.61 -12.95 2.67
N VAL A 45 -3.29 -12.19 1.80
CA VAL A 45 -4.59 -12.60 1.23
C VAL A 45 -4.45 -13.89 0.43
N TRP A 46 -3.40 -14.02 -0.37
CA TRP A 46 -3.12 -15.23 -1.15
C TRP A 46 -2.81 -16.44 -0.26
N MET A 47 -2.01 -16.26 0.80
CA MET A 47 -1.74 -17.30 1.79
C MET A 47 -3.02 -17.70 2.54
N THR A 48 -3.82 -16.74 3.00
CA THR A 48 -5.09 -17.04 3.69
C THR A 48 -6.05 -17.81 2.79
N ASN A 49 -6.17 -17.43 1.51
CA ASN A 49 -6.98 -18.19 0.56
C ASN A 49 -6.45 -19.63 0.38
N SER A 50 -5.14 -19.78 0.18
CA SER A 50 -4.53 -21.09 -0.06
C SER A 50 -4.51 -22.02 1.18
N PHE A 51 -4.32 -21.48 2.38
CA PHE A 51 -4.14 -22.29 3.60
C PHE A 51 -5.42 -22.45 4.44
N LEU A 52 -6.33 -21.46 4.47
CA LEU A 52 -7.50 -21.47 5.36
C LEU A 52 -8.82 -21.77 4.64
N LEU A 53 -8.93 -21.47 3.34
CA LEU A 53 -10.19 -21.62 2.60
C LEU A 53 -10.28 -22.94 1.82
N ILE A 54 -9.17 -23.48 1.31
CA ILE A 54 -9.14 -24.77 0.59
C ILE A 54 -9.70 -25.94 1.43
N PRO A 55 -9.36 -26.11 2.73
CA PRO A 55 -9.92 -27.20 3.54
C PRO A 55 -11.38 -26.97 3.97
N VAL A 56 -11.84 -25.72 3.96
CA VAL A 56 -13.14 -25.30 4.52
C VAL A 56 -14.22 -25.21 3.42
N GLU A 57 -13.83 -24.92 2.17
CA GLU A 57 -14.74 -24.93 1.02
C GLU A 57 -15.34 -26.33 0.78
N GLU A 58 -14.59 -27.42 0.93
CA GLU A 58 -15.15 -28.77 0.76
C GLU A 58 -16.30 -29.08 1.74
N VAL A 59 -16.25 -28.50 2.95
CA VAL A 59 -17.27 -28.71 4.00
C VAL A 59 -18.45 -27.74 3.83
N ILE A 60 -18.19 -26.47 3.51
CA ILE A 60 -19.22 -25.42 3.48
C ILE A 60 -20.00 -25.38 2.15
N VAL A 61 -19.38 -25.74 1.02
CA VAL A 61 -20.04 -25.73 -0.30
C VAL A 61 -21.18 -26.74 -0.38
N SER A 62 -21.12 -27.86 0.38
CA SER A 62 -22.22 -28.83 0.46
C SER A 62 -23.42 -28.34 1.28
N ALA A 63 -23.20 -27.45 2.25
CA ALA A 63 -24.20 -27.07 3.25
C ALA A 63 -24.98 -25.79 2.89
N LEU A 64 -24.36 -24.84 2.18
CA LEU A 64 -24.95 -23.50 2.01
C LEU A 64 -25.31 -23.10 0.58
N HIS A 65 -24.90 -23.81 -0.49
CA HIS A 65 -25.20 -23.41 -1.88
C HIS A 65 -24.85 -21.95 -2.25
N ILE A 66 -24.05 -21.25 -1.42
CA ILE A 66 -23.60 -19.88 -1.69
C ILE A 66 -22.36 -19.98 -2.57
N ARG A 67 -22.55 -20.29 -3.86
CA ARG A 67 -21.52 -20.20 -4.90
C ARG A 67 -20.92 -18.79 -5.07
N THR A 68 -21.44 -17.79 -4.36
CA THR A 68 -21.00 -16.39 -4.40
C THR A 68 -20.01 -16.01 -3.30
N LEU A 69 -19.76 -16.89 -2.33
CA LEU A 69 -18.68 -16.74 -1.33
C LEU A 69 -17.44 -17.55 -1.68
N ALA A 70 -17.52 -18.36 -2.74
CA ALA A 70 -16.37 -19.00 -3.33
C ALA A 70 -15.47 -17.89 -3.88
N LEU A 71 -14.48 -17.53 -3.07
CA LEU A 71 -13.38 -16.62 -3.39
C LEU A 71 -12.49 -17.18 -4.51
N THR A 72 -12.91 -18.24 -5.17
CA THR A 72 -12.63 -18.60 -6.57
C THR A 72 -13.39 -17.65 -7.51
N GLY A 73 -13.21 -16.33 -7.30
CA GLY A 73 -13.57 -15.36 -8.30
C GLY A 73 -12.75 -15.66 -9.55
N SER A 74 -13.42 -15.81 -10.70
CA SER A 74 -12.80 -15.95 -12.01
C SER A 74 -11.50 -15.13 -12.09
N GLU A 75 -10.41 -15.71 -12.61
CA GLU A 75 -9.09 -15.07 -12.84
C GLU A 75 -9.12 -13.52 -13.02
N PRO A 76 -10.02 -12.91 -13.84
CA PRO A 76 -10.11 -11.45 -13.95
C PRO A 76 -10.41 -10.67 -12.65
N ILE A 77 -11.25 -11.21 -11.75
CA ILE A 77 -11.67 -10.52 -10.52
C ILE A 77 -10.51 -10.46 -9.51
N GLN A 78 -9.73 -11.53 -9.39
CA GLN A 78 -8.61 -11.59 -8.46
C GLN A 78 -7.50 -10.58 -8.84
N LEU A 79 -7.17 -10.50 -10.13
CA LEU A 79 -6.22 -9.53 -10.66
C LEU A 79 -6.69 -8.08 -10.44
N GLN A 80 -8.00 -7.83 -10.59
CA GLN A 80 -8.58 -6.52 -10.35
C GLN A 80 -8.45 -6.09 -8.89
N VAL A 81 -8.72 -7.00 -7.93
CA VAL A 81 -8.59 -6.73 -6.50
C VAL A 81 -7.13 -6.44 -6.11
N PHE A 82 -6.17 -7.25 -6.59
CA PHE A 82 -4.75 -7.01 -6.31
C PHE A 82 -4.27 -5.67 -6.88
N THR A 83 -4.70 -5.32 -8.09
CA THR A 83 -4.40 -4.03 -8.70
C THR A 83 -4.97 -2.88 -7.86
N MET A 84 -6.21 -2.99 -7.37
CA MET A 84 -6.80 -1.97 -6.50
C MET A 84 -6.02 -1.81 -5.19
N ILE A 85 -5.61 -2.91 -4.55
CA ILE A 85 -4.82 -2.86 -3.31
C ILE A 85 -3.51 -2.09 -3.53
N LEU A 86 -2.79 -2.36 -4.62
CA LEU A 86 -1.56 -1.64 -4.94
C LEU A 86 -1.80 -0.15 -5.21
N VAL A 87 -2.82 0.18 -6.00
CA VAL A 87 -3.15 1.58 -6.33
C VAL A 87 -3.53 2.36 -5.08
N VAL A 88 -4.37 1.78 -4.21
CA VAL A 88 -4.80 2.41 -2.97
C VAL A 88 -3.63 2.53 -1.99
N GLY A 89 -2.83 1.47 -1.82
CA GLY A 89 -1.63 1.48 -0.97
C GLY A 89 -0.62 2.55 -1.39
N ALA A 90 -0.31 2.61 -2.69
CA ALA A 90 0.56 3.64 -3.26
C ALA A 90 0.01 5.06 -3.05
N SER A 91 -1.31 5.25 -3.26
CA SER A 91 -1.97 6.55 -3.10
C SER A 91 -1.92 7.02 -1.63
N ILE A 92 -2.22 6.13 -0.69
CA ILE A 92 -2.15 6.42 0.74
C ILE A 92 -0.72 6.75 1.16
N GLY A 93 0.27 5.97 0.70
CA GLY A 93 1.68 6.22 0.96
C GLY A 93 2.16 7.57 0.42
N ALA A 94 1.78 7.91 -0.82
CA ALA A 94 2.08 9.20 -1.45
C ALA A 94 1.51 10.38 -0.64
N VAL A 95 0.21 10.31 -0.32
CA VAL A 95 -0.51 11.36 0.41
C VAL A 95 0.01 11.48 1.84
N GLY A 96 0.19 10.36 2.53
CA GLY A 96 0.70 10.31 3.90
C GLY A 96 2.08 10.94 4.04
N SER A 97 3.01 10.59 3.14
CA SER A 97 4.35 11.16 3.12
C SER A 97 4.32 12.67 2.81
N GLY A 98 3.54 13.09 1.81
CA GLY A 98 3.41 14.50 1.45
C GLY A 98 2.82 15.35 2.59
N VAL A 99 1.81 14.84 3.30
CA VAL A 99 1.18 15.52 4.44
C VAL A 99 2.15 15.61 5.63
N ALA A 100 2.87 14.53 5.94
CA ALA A 100 3.83 14.49 7.03
C ALA A 100 4.94 15.55 6.85
N LEU A 101 5.48 15.68 5.63
CA LEU A 101 6.53 16.64 5.33
C LEU A 101 6.00 18.09 5.35
N ARG A 102 4.83 18.35 4.76
CA ARG A 102 4.20 19.68 4.79
C ARG A 102 3.96 20.20 6.20
N ARG A 103 3.58 19.31 7.13
CA ARG A 103 3.38 19.67 8.55
C ARG A 103 4.70 19.96 9.26
N PHE A 104 5.80 19.28 8.89
CA PHE A 104 7.12 19.50 9.48
C PHE A 104 7.87 20.72 8.92
N LEU A 105 7.65 21.09 7.66
CA LEU A 105 8.31 22.24 7.03
C LEU A 105 7.73 23.60 7.43
N ARG A 106 6.52 23.62 8.03
CA ARG A 106 5.82 24.82 8.52
C ARG A 106 6.08 25.14 10.00
N VAL A 107 6.97 24.40 10.66
CA VAL A 107 7.49 24.69 12.01
C VAL A 107 8.97 24.99 11.91
#